data_AF-A0AAW2WGF8-F1
#
_entry.id   AF-A0AAW2WGF8-F1
#
_cell.length_a   1.000
_cell.length_b   1.000
_cell.length_c   1.000
_cell.angle_alpha   90.00
_cell.angle_beta   90.00
_cell.angle_gamma   90.00
#
_symmetry.space_group_name_H-M   'P 1'
#
loop_
_entity.id
_entity.type
_entity.pdbx_description
1 polymer ?
#
loop_
_entity_poly.entity_id
_entity_poly.type
_entity_poly.pdbx_seq_one_letter_code
_entity_poly.pdbx_strand_id
1 'polypeptide(L)'
;MRDTAKDETFTMRVALMWIVNDLPAYGMASEWSSSGVMGCPVCMKDTPAFYLQNDRKACYFNCHRQFLPSDHPYRRNKKAFTKNRVERKVARPRLTGEHIHDSVEEFSSAVEVPLSLLNGFGIKHKWTKKNIF
;
A
#
# COMPACT_ATOMS: atom_id res chain seq x y z
N MET A 1 0.20 23.24 -27.20
CA MET A 1 1.39 23.70 -26.44
C MET A 1 2.18 24.62 -27.37
N ARG A 2 2.94 25.61 -26.85
CA ARG A 2 3.75 26.52 -27.68
C ARG A 2 5.22 26.22 -27.45
N ASP A 3 5.98 26.06 -28.52
CA ASP A 3 7.43 25.97 -28.47
C ASP A 3 8.00 27.40 -28.35
N THR A 4 8.60 27.73 -27.21
CA THR A 4 9.17 29.07 -26.94
C THR A 4 10.41 29.34 -27.79
N ALA A 5 11.15 28.31 -28.21
CA ALA A 5 12.36 28.50 -29.01
C ALA A 5 12.03 28.80 -30.48
N LYS A 6 10.88 28.34 -30.98
CA LYS A 6 10.44 28.50 -32.37
C LYS A 6 9.25 29.44 -32.55
N ASP A 7 8.63 29.89 -31.46
CA ASP A 7 7.37 30.66 -31.42
C ASP A 7 6.22 30.03 -32.23
N GLU A 8 6.13 28.70 -32.21
CA GLU A 8 5.13 27.94 -32.95
C GLU A 8 4.23 27.13 -32.01
N THR A 9 2.97 27.00 -32.40
CA THR A 9 2.00 26.14 -31.71
C THR A 9 1.98 24.74 -32.28
N PHE A 10 2.06 23.73 -31.42
CA PHE A 10 1.93 22.33 -31.81
C PHE A 10 0.96 21.56 -30.91
N THR A 11 0.42 20.48 -31.45
CA THR A 11 -0.43 19.54 -30.72
C THR A 11 0.45 18.54 -29.98
N MET A 12 0.51 18.66 -28.64
CA MET A 12 1.19 17.69 -27.80
C MET A 12 0.25 16.51 -27.54
N ARG A 13 0.72 15.28 -27.80
CA ARG A 13 0.08 14.05 -27.33
C ARG A 13 0.92 13.47 -26.20
N VAL A 14 0.31 13.23 -25.04
CA VAL A 14 1.00 12.67 -23.87
C VAL A 14 0.32 11.35 -23.51
N ALA A 15 1.14 10.35 -23.20
CA ALA A 15 0.71 9.10 -22.60
C ALA A 15 1.42 8.92 -21.25
N LEU A 16 0.68 8.54 -20.22
CA LEU A 16 1.24 8.19 -18.91
C LEU A 16 1.60 6.70 -18.92
N MET A 17 2.87 6.36 -18.67
CA MET A 17 3.31 4.96 -18.62
C MET A 17 3.39 4.42 -17.19
N TRP A 18 4.11 5.13 -16.30
CA TRP A 18 4.23 4.77 -14.89
C TRP A 18 4.52 6.00 -14.03
N ILE A 19 4.17 5.91 -12.75
CA ILE A 19 4.50 6.91 -11.74
C ILE A 19 5.43 6.25 -10.71
N VAL A 20 6.58 6.87 -10.45
CA VAL A 20 7.45 6.46 -9.34
C VAL A 20 7.06 7.28 -8.12
N ASN A 21 6.46 6.63 -7.14
CA ASN A 21 5.99 7.27 -5.91
C ASN A 21 6.76 6.70 -4.71
N ASP A 22 7.05 7.55 -3.73
CA ASP A 22 7.35 7.07 -2.39
C ASP A 22 6.06 6.59 -1.69
N LEU A 23 6.17 6.02 -0.49
CA LEU A 23 4.99 5.45 0.19
C LEU A 23 3.91 6.51 0.52
N PRO A 24 4.25 7.73 0.97
CA PRO A 24 3.28 8.81 1.12
C PRO A 24 2.60 9.22 -0.19
N ALA A 25 3.36 9.46 -1.27
CA ALA A 25 2.80 9.82 -2.57
C ALA A 25 1.96 8.70 -3.17
N TYR A 26 2.34 7.45 -2.93
CA TYR A 26 1.54 6.28 -3.32
C TYR A 26 0.16 6.34 -2.68
N GLY A 27 0.06 6.68 -1.39
CA GLY A 27 -1.24 6.77 -0.73
C GLY A 27 -2.16 7.85 -1.33
N MET A 28 -1.57 8.93 -1.85
CA MET A 28 -2.32 9.96 -2.58
C MET A 28 -2.73 9.51 -3.98
N ALA A 29 -1.83 8.84 -4.71
CA ALA A 29 -2.06 8.43 -6.09
C ALA A 29 -2.93 7.17 -6.23
N SER A 30 -2.81 6.23 -5.29
CA SER A 30 -3.52 4.96 -5.31
C SER A 30 -4.78 4.98 -4.45
N GLU A 31 -5.09 6.10 -3.78
CA GLU A 31 -6.21 6.23 -2.85
C GLU A 31 -6.19 5.23 -1.69
N TRP A 32 -5.02 4.63 -1.40
CA TRP A 32 -4.80 3.73 -0.27
C TRP A 32 -4.30 4.54 0.93
N SER A 33 -5.03 4.50 2.03
CA SER A 33 -4.58 5.12 3.27
C SER A 33 -3.36 4.39 3.83
N SER A 34 -2.18 5.01 3.71
CA SER A 34 -0.90 4.50 4.23
C SER A 34 -0.74 4.65 5.75
N SER A 35 -1.76 5.16 6.45
CA SER A 35 -1.73 5.39 7.90
C SER A 35 -2.13 4.16 8.71
N GLY A 36 -1.53 4.00 9.90
CA GLY A 36 -1.84 2.91 10.81
C GLY A 36 -1.25 1.57 10.38
N VAL A 37 -1.65 0.48 11.04
CA VAL A 37 -1.03 -0.86 10.85
C VAL A 37 -1.20 -1.43 9.44
N MET A 38 -2.34 -1.18 8.79
CA MET A 38 -2.63 -1.58 7.39
C MET A 38 -2.01 -0.67 6.32
N GLY A 39 -1.09 0.22 6.67
CA GLY A 39 -0.50 1.17 5.73
C GLY A 39 0.26 0.55 4.54
N CYS A 40 0.69 -0.71 4.62
CA CYS A 40 1.43 -1.36 3.53
C CYS A 40 0.46 -1.86 2.43
N PRO A 41 0.52 -1.32 1.20
CA PRO A 41 -0.37 -1.76 0.11
C PRO A 41 -0.02 -3.16 -0.42
N VAL A 42 1.20 -3.65 -0.16
CA VAL A 42 1.62 -5.00 -0.54
C VAL A 42 1.13 -6.04 0.46
N CYS A 43 1.16 -5.74 1.77
CA CYS A 43 0.71 -6.67 2.81
C CYS A 43 -0.79 -6.55 3.10
N MET A 44 -1.37 -5.36 2.92
CA MET A 44 -2.75 -5.03 3.25
C MET A 44 -3.13 -5.55 4.64
N LYS A 45 -4.28 -6.21 4.78
CA LYS A 45 -4.79 -6.81 6.03
C LYS A 45 -3.89 -7.91 6.59
N ASP A 46 -3.06 -8.55 5.76
CA ASP A 46 -2.19 -9.66 6.18
C ASP A 46 -0.86 -9.19 6.79
N THR A 47 -0.69 -7.87 6.92
CA THR A 47 0.47 -7.26 7.55
C THR A 47 0.67 -7.77 8.99
N PRO A 48 1.90 -8.18 9.37
CA PRO A 48 2.21 -8.52 10.76
C PRO A 48 2.54 -7.29 11.62
N ALA A 49 2.32 -6.07 11.10
CA ALA A 49 2.51 -4.83 11.82
C ALA A 49 1.55 -4.73 13.02
N PHE A 50 1.93 -3.94 14.01
CA PHE A 50 1.17 -3.81 15.27
C PHE A 50 1.30 -2.40 15.83
N TYR A 51 0.39 -2.02 16.72
CA TYR A 51 0.50 -0.76 17.45
C TYR A 51 1.39 -0.94 18.69
N LEU A 52 2.31 0.00 18.92
CA LEU A 52 3.03 0.08 20.19
C LEU A 52 2.02 0.35 21.31
N GLN A 53 2.13 -0.37 22.43
CA GLN A 53 1.14 -0.31 23.51
C GLN A 53 1.01 1.10 24.13
N ASN A 54 2.13 1.79 24.31
CA ASN A 54 2.16 3.08 24.99
C ASN A 54 1.80 4.24 24.05
N ASP A 55 2.42 4.27 22.85
CA ASP A 55 2.30 5.40 21.92
C ASP A 55 1.16 5.25 20.91
N ARG A 56 0.55 4.06 20.80
CA ARG A 56 -0.43 3.69 19.75
C ARG A 56 0.06 3.99 18.32
N LYS A 57 1.37 4.13 18.12
CA LYS A 57 2.00 4.29 16.80
C LYS A 57 2.13 2.93 16.11
N ALA A 58 1.89 2.90 14.81
CA ALA A 58 2.08 1.69 14.01
C ALA A 58 3.58 1.35 13.91
N CYS A 59 3.90 0.09 14.16
CA CYS A 59 5.25 -0.45 14.09
C CYS A 59 5.31 -1.56 13.04
N TYR A 60 6.24 -1.42 12.11
CA TYR A 60 6.54 -2.40 11.06
C TYR A 60 7.79 -3.22 11.35
N PHE A 61 8.27 -3.18 12.60
CA PHE A 61 9.44 -3.93 13.00
C PHE A 61 9.25 -5.41 12.69
N ASN A 62 10.28 -6.04 12.12
CA ASN A 62 10.30 -7.46 11.79
C ASN A 62 9.31 -7.93 10.70
N CYS A 63 8.52 -7.03 10.10
CA CYS A 63 7.51 -7.40 9.09
C CYS A 63 8.10 -7.81 7.74
N HIS A 64 9.35 -7.46 7.46
CA HIS A 64 9.99 -7.70 6.17
C HIS A 64 10.56 -9.12 6.00
N ARG A 65 10.74 -9.89 7.10
CA ARG A 65 11.34 -11.24 7.03
C ARG A 65 10.51 -12.24 6.25
N GLN A 66 9.20 -12.00 6.13
CA GLN A 66 8.30 -12.83 5.31
C GLN A 66 8.61 -12.77 3.81
N PHE A 67 9.39 -11.77 3.35
CA PHE A 67 9.82 -11.64 1.95
C PHE A 67 11.14 -12.36 1.66
N LEU A 68 11.86 -12.82 2.67
CA LEU A 68 13.09 -13.60 2.48
C LEU A 68 12.77 -15.02 2.02
N PRO A 69 13.68 -15.73 1.34
CA PRO A 69 13.54 -17.18 1.10
C PRO A 69 13.23 -17.95 2.38
N SER A 70 12.47 -19.04 2.29
CA SER A 70 11.97 -19.81 3.44
C SER A 70 13.09 -20.43 4.30
N ASP A 71 14.22 -20.73 3.69
CA ASP A 71 15.44 -21.27 4.28
C ASP A 71 16.42 -20.20 4.78
N HIS A 72 16.14 -18.91 4.52
CA HIS A 72 17.04 -17.82 4.88
C HIS A 72 17.33 -17.78 6.39
N PRO A 73 18.60 -17.72 6.85
CA PRO A 73 18.98 -17.80 8.26
C PRO A 73 18.28 -16.76 9.15
N TYR A 74 18.07 -15.55 8.64
CA TYR A 74 17.34 -14.50 9.36
C TYR A 74 15.90 -14.87 9.68
N ARG A 75 15.22 -15.75 8.95
CA ARG A 75 13.89 -16.26 9.36
C ARG A 75 13.93 -17.06 10.65
N ARG A 76 15.07 -17.67 10.99
CA ARG A 76 15.25 -18.49 12.21
C ARG A 76 15.99 -17.76 13.34
N ASN A 77 16.52 -16.56 13.07
CA ASN A 77 17.22 -15.78 14.07
C ASN A 77 16.25 -15.25 15.15
N LYS A 78 16.37 -15.81 16.35
CA LYS A 78 15.56 -15.49 17.55
C LYS A 78 16.18 -14.42 18.46
N LYS A 79 17.40 -13.98 18.15
CA LYS A 79 18.21 -13.07 19.00
C LYS A 79 18.26 -11.64 18.45
N ALA A 80 18.54 -11.47 17.15
CA ALA A 80 18.69 -10.15 16.53
C ALA A 80 17.36 -9.46 16.18
N PHE A 81 16.25 -10.19 16.26
CA PHE A 81 14.91 -9.71 15.92
C PHE A 81 13.97 -9.85 17.13
N THR A 82 12.66 -9.95 16.90
CA THR A 82 11.70 -10.25 17.95
C THR A 82 12.13 -11.50 18.73
N LYS A 83 12.34 -11.32 20.04
CA LYS A 83 12.86 -12.34 20.94
C LYS A 83 12.04 -13.62 20.81
N ASN A 84 12.76 -14.74 20.68
CA ASN A 84 12.17 -16.09 20.61
C ASN A 84 11.21 -16.33 19.44
N ARG A 85 11.17 -15.46 18.42
CA ARG A 85 10.26 -15.59 17.28
C ARG A 85 10.97 -16.06 16.01
N VAL A 86 10.40 -17.10 15.39
CA VAL A 86 10.77 -17.60 14.06
C VAL A 86 9.72 -17.10 13.07
N GLU A 87 10.17 -16.57 11.92
CA GLU A 87 9.26 -16.16 10.86
C GLU A 87 8.98 -17.34 9.93
N ARG A 88 7.73 -17.82 9.95
CA ARG A 88 7.26 -18.94 9.12
C ARG A 88 6.27 -18.50 8.06
N LYS A 89 5.73 -17.28 8.14
CA LYS A 89 4.79 -16.79 7.15
C LYS A 89 5.50 -16.59 5.81
N VAL A 90 4.76 -16.87 4.74
CA VAL A 90 5.16 -16.51 3.38
C VAL A 90 4.51 -15.18 3.08
N ALA A 91 5.25 -14.27 2.45
CA ALA A 91 4.67 -13.03 1.96
C ALA A 91 3.48 -13.35 1.05
N ARG A 92 2.41 -12.58 1.17
CA ARG A 92 1.29 -12.70 0.23
C ARG A 92 1.79 -12.43 -1.20
N PRO A 93 1.25 -13.13 -2.21
CA PRO A 93 1.51 -12.79 -3.59
C PRO A 93 1.15 -11.32 -3.87
N ARG A 94 1.91 -10.68 -4.75
CA ARG A 94 1.51 -9.36 -5.24
C ARG A 94 0.20 -9.50 -5.98
N LEU A 95 -0.77 -8.65 -5.66
CA LEU A 95 -2.01 -8.59 -6.42
C LEU A 95 -1.72 -8.09 -7.84
N THR A 96 -2.45 -8.63 -8.81
CA THR A 96 -2.47 -8.10 -10.18
C THR A 96 -3.35 -6.85 -10.23
N GLY A 97 -3.25 -6.09 -11.32
CA GLY A 97 -4.15 -4.96 -11.57
C GLY A 97 -5.63 -5.36 -11.50
N GLU A 98 -5.99 -6.50 -12.07
CA GLU A 98 -7.36 -7.06 -12.04
C GLU A 98 -7.84 -7.34 -10.62
N HIS A 99 -7.05 -8.05 -9.80
CA HIS A 99 -7.44 -8.30 -8.40
C HIS A 99 -7.62 -7.00 -7.60
N ILE A 100 -6.80 -5.99 -7.87
CA ILE A 100 -6.92 -4.67 -7.24
C ILE A 100 -8.18 -3.97 -7.75
N HIS A 101 -8.42 -3.98 -9.05
CA HIS A 101 -9.59 -3.39 -9.69
C HIS A 101 -10.87 -3.99 -9.12
N ASP A 102 -11.00 -5.31 -9.11
CA ASP A 102 -12.17 -6.01 -8.56
C ASP A 102 -12.38 -5.68 -7.08
N SER A 103 -11.29 -5.64 -6.31
CA SER A 103 -11.36 -5.24 -4.90
C SER A 103 -11.85 -3.80 -4.75
N VAL A 104 -11.51 -2.91 -5.67
CA VAL A 104 -11.83 -1.48 -5.62
C VAL A 104 -13.23 -1.19 -6.20
N GLU A 105 -13.71 -2.03 -7.13
CA GLU A 105 -15.02 -1.94 -7.74
C GLU A 105 -16.18 -2.09 -6.75
N GLU A 106 -15.97 -2.89 -5.70
CA GLU A 106 -16.93 -3.08 -4.62
C GLU A 106 -17.17 -1.81 -3.78
N PHE A 107 -16.36 -0.75 -3.94
CA PHE A 107 -16.50 0.50 -3.19
C PHE A 107 -17.25 1.58 -3.97
N SER A 108 -18.04 2.37 -3.23
CA SER A 108 -18.75 3.53 -3.76
C SER A 108 -17.80 4.58 -4.33
N SER A 109 -18.16 5.14 -5.49
CA SER A 109 -17.28 5.98 -6.31
C SER A 109 -16.91 7.37 -5.75
N ALA A 110 -17.41 7.79 -4.60
CA ALA A 110 -17.24 9.18 -4.19
C ALA A 110 -17.30 9.48 -2.70
N VAL A 111 -16.80 10.68 -2.41
CA VAL A 111 -16.55 11.42 -1.16
C VAL A 111 -17.84 11.73 -0.35
N GLU A 112 -18.93 10.98 -0.54
CA GLU A 112 -20.23 11.33 0.06
C GLU A 112 -20.41 10.82 1.49
N VAL A 113 -19.59 9.85 1.91
CA VAL A 113 -19.67 9.24 3.24
C VAL A 113 -18.32 9.36 3.96
N PRO A 114 -18.28 9.80 5.23
CA PRO A 114 -17.08 9.74 6.05
C PRO A 114 -16.39 8.37 5.98
N LEU A 115 -15.05 8.34 5.90
CA LEU A 115 -14.27 7.09 5.82
C LEU A 115 -14.63 6.07 6.92
N SER A 116 -15.06 6.54 8.09
CA SER A 116 -15.52 5.70 9.21
C SER A 116 -16.78 4.90 8.92
N LEU A 117 -17.56 5.29 7.91
CA LEU A 117 -18.81 4.64 7.51
C LEU A 117 -18.63 3.71 6.31
N LEU A 118 -17.45 3.71 5.68
CA LEU A 118 -17.13 2.75 4.62
C LEU A 118 -17.05 1.34 5.22
N ASN A 119 -17.83 0.42 4.65
CA ASN A 119 -17.94 -0.94 5.14
C ASN A 119 -16.57 -1.66 5.11
N GLY A 120 -16.05 -1.99 6.29
CA GLY A 120 -14.77 -2.69 6.42
C GLY A 120 -13.53 -1.79 6.31
N PHE A 121 -13.68 -0.47 6.24
CA PHE A 121 -12.53 0.43 6.29
C PHE A 121 -11.80 0.33 7.63
N GLY A 122 -10.47 0.25 7.59
CA GLY A 122 -9.64 0.06 8.79
C GLY A 122 -9.63 -1.36 9.36
N ILE A 123 -10.47 -2.26 8.85
CA ILE A 123 -10.55 -3.68 9.28
C ILE A 123 -10.21 -4.63 8.13
N LYS A 124 -10.89 -4.50 6.99
CA LYS A 124 -10.71 -5.31 5.78
C LYS A 124 -9.80 -4.63 4.75
N HIS A 125 -9.88 -3.30 4.63
CA HIS A 125 -9.14 -2.52 3.63
C HIS A 125 -8.83 -1.09 4.11
N LYS A 126 -8.04 -0.37 3.32
CA LYS A 126 -7.71 1.05 3.52
C LYS A 126 -7.93 1.91 2.27
N TRP A 127 -8.65 1.39 1.27
CA TRP A 127 -9.16 2.19 0.14
C TRP A 127 -10.03 3.33 0.64
N THR A 128 -9.74 4.54 0.16
CA THR A 128 -10.43 5.76 0.57
C THR A 128 -11.46 6.22 -0.45
N LYS A 129 -11.30 5.84 -1.73
CA LYS A 129 -12.15 6.20 -2.86
C LYS A 129 -12.02 5.11 -3.96
N LYS A 130 -12.87 5.20 -4.99
CA LYS A 130 -12.73 4.45 -6.25
C LYS A 130 -11.98 5.35 -7.23
N ASN A 131 -10.83 4.89 -7.71
CA ASN A 131 -10.03 5.68 -8.63
C ASN A 131 -10.69 5.70 -10.01
N ILE A 132 -10.63 6.86 -10.68
CA ILE A 132 -11.13 7.07 -12.05
C ILE A 132 -10.01 7.04 -13.10
N PHE A 133 -8.77 6.80 -12.67
CA PHE A 133 -7.62 6.52 -13.53
C PHE A 133 -7.41 5.02 -13.72
#